data_AF-A0A939EXI0-F1
#
_entry.id   AF-A0A939EXI0-F1
#
_cell.length_a   1.000
_cell.length_b   1.000
_cell.length_c   1.000
_cell.angle_alpha   90.00
_cell.angle_beta   90.00
_cell.angle_gamma   90.00
#
_symmetry.space_group_name_H-M   'P 1'
#
loop_
_entity.id
_entity.type
_entity.pdbx_description
1 polymer ?
#
loop_
_entity_poly.entity_id
_entity_poly.type
_entity_poly.pdbx_seq_one_letter_code
_entity_poly.pdbx_strand_id
1 'polypeptide(L)'
;MSADTFSTGPAGVYAQIQQDGQLVTVVKLQDGLPNTPPDLRQQLMQRLRLAPNDLLLVLQSDGSEPEQGPAQQLYEQYLSTNTAAVADVTWQPLS
;
A
#
# COMPACT_ATOMS: atom_id res chain seq x y z
N MET A 1 23.37 -25.17 0.10
CA MET A 1 22.34 -25.06 1.16
C MET A 1 22.27 -23.60 1.53
N SER A 2 21.49 -22.82 0.78
CA SER A 2 21.24 -21.42 1.09
C SER A 2 19.92 -21.42 1.84
N ALA A 3 19.94 -21.03 3.11
CA ALA A 3 18.73 -20.66 3.79
C ALA A 3 18.25 -19.36 3.14
N ASP A 4 17.54 -19.50 2.03
CA ASP A 4 16.69 -18.43 1.50
C ASP A 4 15.64 -18.18 2.57
N THR A 5 15.97 -17.23 3.46
CA THR A 5 15.04 -16.62 4.39
C THR A 5 13.91 -16.07 3.55
N PHE A 6 12.87 -16.88 3.33
CA PHE A 6 11.57 -16.42 2.91
C PHE A 6 11.19 -15.37 3.94
N SER A 7 11.35 -14.10 3.55
CA SER A 7 10.89 -12.95 4.33
C SER A 7 9.38 -13.14 4.45
N THR A 8 8.92 -13.75 5.54
CA THR A 8 7.50 -13.99 5.85
C THR A 8 6.80 -12.68 6.23
N GLY A 9 7.15 -11.57 5.57
CA GLY A 9 6.33 -10.39 5.50
C GLY A 9 5.22 -10.59 4.45
N PRO A 10 4.16 -9.79 4.51
CA PRO A 10 3.18 -9.77 3.45
C PRO A 10 3.88 -9.41 2.13
N ALA A 11 3.93 -10.36 1.18
CA ALA A 11 4.46 -10.10 -0.15
C ALA A 11 3.60 -9.01 -0.80
N GLY A 12 4.22 -7.92 -1.23
CA GLY A 12 3.52 -6.76 -1.72
C GLY A 12 4.45 -5.72 -2.29
N VAL A 13 3.87 -4.67 -2.85
CA VAL A 13 4.58 -3.46 -3.25
C VAL A 13 3.92 -2.26 -2.61
N TYR A 14 4.67 -1.20 -2.38
CA TYR A 14 4.14 0.06 -1.91
C TYR A 14 4.63 1.21 -2.79
N ALA A 15 3.87 2.28 -2.82
CA ALA A 15 4.26 3.52 -3.44
C ALA A 15 3.77 4.68 -2.59
N GLN A 16 4.47 5.80 -2.71
CA GLN A 16 4.04 7.06 -2.10
C GLN A 16 3.63 7.99 -3.23
N ILE A 17 2.40 8.45 -3.18
CA ILE A 17 1.86 9.42 -4.12
C ILE A 17 1.57 10.71 -3.37
N GLN A 18 1.70 11.83 -4.05
CA GLN A 18 1.30 13.12 -3.50
C GLN A 18 0.04 13.59 -4.22
N GLN A 19 -1.01 13.88 -3.46
CA GLN A 19 -2.27 14.39 -3.98
C GLN A 19 -2.78 15.50 -3.07
N ASP A 20 -3.15 16.63 -3.66
CA ASP A 20 -3.66 17.80 -2.93
C ASP A 20 -2.72 18.30 -1.81
N GLY A 21 -1.41 18.15 -2.02
CA GLY A 21 -0.39 18.51 -1.02
C GLY A 21 -0.23 17.48 0.12
N GLN A 22 -1.04 16.42 0.15
CA GLN A 22 -0.93 15.33 1.12
C GLN A 22 -0.17 14.13 0.52
N LEU A 23 0.70 13.51 1.33
CA LEU A 23 1.39 12.28 0.96
C LEU A 23 0.53 11.08 1.33
N VAL A 24 0.16 10.27 0.34
CA VAL A 24 -0.60 9.04 0.53
C VAL A 24 0.31 7.87 0.22
N THR A 25 0.47 6.98 1.20
CA THR A 25 1.17 5.72 1.01
C THR A 25 0.16 4.67 0.58
N VAL A 26 0.37 4.12 -0.61
CA VAL A 26 -0.47 3.08 -1.19
C VAL A 26 0.30 1.78 -1.16
N VAL A 27 -0.26 0.78 -0.49
CA VAL A 27 0.29 -0.57 -0.40
C VAL A 27 -0.58 -1.48 -1.23
N LYS A 28 0.01 -2.23 -2.15
CA LYS A 28 -0.62 -3.32 -2.90
C LYS A 28 -0.08 -4.65 -2.37
N LEU A 29 -0.94 -5.42 -1.73
CA LEU A 29 -0.60 -6.77 -1.28
C LEU A 29 -0.75 -7.74 -2.45
N GLN A 30 0.17 -8.69 -2.62
CA GLN A 30 0.04 -9.73 -3.65
C GLN A 30 -0.99 -10.79 -3.25
N ASP A 31 -1.62 -11.38 -4.26
CA ASP A 31 -2.61 -12.46 -4.12
C ASP A 31 -1.98 -13.69 -3.46
N GLY A 32 -2.69 -14.28 -2.49
CA GLY A 32 -2.19 -15.44 -1.73
C GLY A 32 -1.86 -15.18 -0.26
N LEU A 33 -2.21 -14.02 0.31
CA LEU A 33 -2.30 -13.83 1.76
C LEU A 33 -3.73 -14.20 2.20
N PRO A 34 -3.97 -15.43 2.70
CA PRO A 34 -5.31 -15.95 2.97
C PRO A 34 -6.03 -15.26 4.13
N ASN A 35 -5.37 -14.35 4.84
CA ASN A 35 -5.93 -13.54 5.89
C ASN A 35 -5.08 -12.28 5.99
N THR A 36 -5.60 -11.16 5.52
CA THR A 36 -5.08 -9.83 5.84
C THR A 36 -5.23 -9.67 7.36
N PRO A 37 -4.15 -9.76 8.16
CA PRO A 37 -4.31 -9.72 9.61
C PRO A 37 -4.96 -8.39 10.01
N PRO A 38 -5.80 -8.35 11.06
CA PRO A 38 -6.41 -7.10 11.52
C PRO A 38 -5.35 -6.04 11.87
N ASP A 39 -4.16 -6.48 12.27
CA ASP A 39 -3.01 -5.64 12.57
C ASP A 39 -2.12 -5.32 11.35
N LEU A 40 -2.50 -5.73 10.13
CA LEU A 40 -1.69 -5.51 8.93
C LEU A 40 -1.37 -4.02 8.78
N ARG A 41 -2.36 -3.16 9.00
CA ARG A 41 -2.17 -1.71 8.91
C ARG A 41 -1.08 -1.24 9.86
N GLN A 42 -1.13 -1.67 11.12
CA GLN A 42 -0.11 -1.30 12.10
C GLN A 42 1.26 -1.85 11.73
N GLN A 43 1.33 -3.09 11.23
CA GLN A 43 2.58 -3.68 10.75
C GLN A 43 3.16 -2.91 9.56
N LEU A 44 2.32 -2.50 8.60
CA LEU A 44 2.73 -1.68 7.46
C LEU A 44 3.19 -0.30 7.91
N MET A 45 2.47 0.33 8.84
CA MET A 45 2.87 1.62 9.39
C MET A 45 4.22 1.54 10.10
N GLN A 46 4.45 0.51 10.92
CA GLN A 46 5.74 0.29 11.57
C GLN A 46 6.86 0.01 10.55
N ARG A 47 6.60 -0.84 9.55
CA ARG A 47 7.57 -1.17 8.50
C ARG A 47 7.96 0.04 7.66
N LEU A 48 6.97 0.83 7.25
CA LEU A 48 7.13 2.03 6.42
C LEU A 48 7.47 3.27 7.25
N ARG A 49 7.61 3.13 8.57
CA ARG A 49 7.87 4.21 9.53
C ARG A 49 6.88 5.38 9.40
N LEU A 50 5.63 5.05 9.15
CA LEU A 50 4.52 6.00 9.04
C LEU A 50 4.00 6.37 10.43
N ALA A 51 3.62 7.63 10.57
CA ALA A 51 2.95 8.13 11.76
C ALA A 51 1.48 7.65 11.81
N PRO A 52 0.84 7.59 12.99
CA PRO A 52 -0.57 7.22 13.15
C PRO A 52 -1.54 8.04 12.27
N ASN A 53 -1.14 9.28 11.95
CA ASN A 53 -1.94 10.23 11.17
C ASN A 53 -1.58 10.22 9.67
N ASP A 54 -0.60 9.42 9.24
CA ASP A 54 -0.24 9.34 7.83
C ASP A 54 -1.31 8.57 7.06
N LEU A 55 -1.53 9.00 5.82
CA LEU A 55 -2.55 8.43 4.95
C LEU A 55 -2.01 7.13 4.36
N LEU A 56 -2.50 6.00 4.89
CA LEU A 56 -2.17 4.66 4.40
C LEU A 56 -3.40 4.01 3.77
N LEU A 57 -3.29 3.74 2.47
CA LEU A 57 -4.23 2.96 1.68
C LEU A 57 -3.67 1.56 1.45
N VAL A 58 -4.45 0.53 1.77
CA VAL A 58 -4.10 -0.86 1.50
C VAL A 58 -5.05 -1.39 0.43
N LEU A 59 -4.48 -1.75 -0.71
CA LEU A 59 -5.13 -2.37 -1.85
C LEU A 59 -4.86 -3.88 -1.80
N GLN A 60 -5.93 -4.66 -1.75
CA GLN A 60 -5.85 -6.11 -1.82
C GLN A 60 -5.94 -6.55 -3.29
N SER A 61 -5.14 -7.54 -3.68
CA SER A 61 -5.14 -8.05 -5.07
C SER A 61 -6.41 -8.84 -5.43
N ASP A 62 -7.16 -9.32 -4.43
CA ASP A 62 -8.39 -10.08 -4.65
C ASP A 62 -9.55 -9.21 -5.16
N GLY A 63 -9.34 -7.89 -5.28
CA GLY A 63 -10.36 -6.93 -5.66
C GLY A 63 -11.33 -6.60 -4.53
N SER A 64 -11.02 -7.00 -3.29
CA SER A 64 -11.74 -6.51 -2.11
C SER A 64 -11.72 -4.99 -2.10
N GLU A 65 -12.86 -4.40 -1.73
CA GLU A 65 -12.97 -2.96 -1.61
C GLU A 65 -11.87 -2.43 -0.67
N PRO A 66 -11.11 -1.41 -1.10
CA PRO A 66 -10.14 -0.77 -0.23
C PRO A 66 -10.83 -0.22 1.02
N GLU A 67 -10.04 -0.03 2.09
CA GLU A 67 -10.54 0.64 3.27
C GLU A 67 -11.07 2.03 2.93
N GLN A 68 -12.36 2.22 3.17
CA GLN A 68 -13.08 3.48 3.01
C GLN A 68 -12.47 4.54 3.93
N GLY A 69 -11.88 5.58 3.35
CA GLY A 69 -11.21 6.63 4.11
C GLY A 69 -10.58 7.73 3.25
N PRO A 70 -9.98 8.75 3.89
CA PRO A 70 -9.39 9.89 3.18
C PRO A 70 -8.25 9.46 2.24
N ALA A 71 -7.50 8.41 2.59
CA ALA A 71 -6.45 7.87 1.73
C ALA A 71 -6.99 7.27 0.43
N GLN A 72 -8.14 6.58 0.47
CA GLN A 72 -8.80 6.06 -0.74
C GLN A 72 -9.29 7.20 -1.62
N GLN A 73 -9.99 8.18 -1.05
CA GLN A 73 -10.51 9.32 -1.81
C GLN A 73 -9.40 10.07 -2.54
N LEU A 74 -8.27 10.30 -1.87
CA LEU A 74 -7.11 10.94 -2.48
C LEU A 74 -6.46 10.07 -3.55
N TYR A 75 -6.40 8.76 -3.34
CA TYR A 75 -5.90 7.83 -4.37
C TYR A 75 -6.81 7.82 -5.61
N GLU A 76 -8.13 7.77 -5.45
CA GLU A 76 -9.09 7.82 -6.56
C GLU A 76 -9.02 9.17 -7.31
N GLN A 77 -8.88 10.26 -6.58
CA GLN A 77 -8.62 11.57 -7.18
C GLN A 77 -7.28 11.57 -7.93
N TYR A 78 -6.23 10.96 -7.37
CA TYR A 78 -4.95 10.83 -8.04
C TYR A 78 -5.08 10.01 -9.33
N LEU A 79 -5.80 8.88 -9.31
CA LEU A 79 -6.08 8.09 -10.51
C LEU A 79 -6.83 8.88 -11.58
N SER A 80 -7.80 9.70 -11.16
CA SER A 80 -8.66 10.50 -12.03
C SER A 80 -7.92 11.71 -12.63
N THR A 81 -7.08 12.38 -11.84
CA THR A 81 -6.33 13.58 -12.26
C THR A 81 -5.03 13.22 -12.98
N ASN A 82 -4.39 12.13 -12.57
CA ASN A 82 -3.05 11.74 -13.00
C ASN A 82 -3.04 10.36 -13.66
N THR A 83 -4.04 10.04 -14.49
CA THR A 83 -4.14 8.73 -15.17
C THR A 83 -2.85 8.32 -15.90
N ALA A 84 -2.09 9.30 -16.43
CA ALA A 84 -0.76 9.07 -17.01
C ALA A 84 0.34 8.87 -15.95
N ALA A 85 0.31 9.61 -14.85
CA ALA A 85 1.34 9.52 -13.81
C ALA A 85 1.20 8.27 -12.93
N VAL A 86 0.01 7.66 -12.87
CA VAL A 86 -0.20 6.35 -12.22
C VAL A 86 0.71 5.27 -12.80
N ALA A 87 0.96 5.32 -14.11
CA ALA A 87 1.90 4.42 -14.77
C ALA A 87 3.37 4.71 -14.39
N ASP A 88 3.66 5.96 -14.02
CA ASP A 88 4.99 6.44 -13.57
C ASP A 88 5.21 6.25 -12.06
N VAL A 89 4.20 5.82 -11.31
CA VAL A 89 4.33 5.54 -9.88
C VAL A 89 5.38 4.45 -9.68
N THR A 90 6.47 4.80 -9.01
CA THR A 90 7.54 3.86 -8.70
C THR A 90 7.13 2.99 -7.51
N TRP A 91 6.76 1.75 -7.82
CA TRP A 91 6.42 0.75 -6.82
C TRP A 91 7.69 0.10 -6.24
N GLN A 92 7.78 0.11 -4.91
CA GLN A 92 8.88 -0.47 -4.15
C GLN A 92 8.42 -1.78 -3.49
N PRO A 93 9.26 -2.81 -3.44
CA PRO A 93 8.90 -4.07 -2.79
C PRO A 93 8.75 -3.90 -1.28
N LEU A 94 7.70 -4.52 -0.72
CA LEU A 94 7.57 -4.79 0.71
C LEU A 94 8.40 -6.04 1.03
N SER A 95 9.72 -5.89 1.17
CA SER A 95 10.65 -6.98 1.52
C SER A 95 11.18 -6.88 2.94
#